data_AF-A0A327SQN6-F1
#
_entry.id   AF-A0A327SQN6-F1
#
_cell.length_a   1.000
_cell.length_b   1.000
_cell.length_c   1.000
_cell.angle_alpha   90.00
_cell.angle_beta   90.00
_cell.angle_gamma   90.00
#
_symmetry.space_group_name_H-M   'P 1'
#
loop_
_entity.id
_entity.type
_entity.pdbx_description
1 polymer ?
#
loop_
_entity_poly.entity_id
_entity_poly.type
_entity_poly.pdbx_seq_one_letter_code
_entity_poly.pdbx_strand_id
1 'polypeptide(L)'
;MDPLYDSLRFPPPRFDPYPDDAYPDEEEQQTPRIGHQAAPYEMDEREQRALTLAREAGQEAAAWVRELAAHQIRPAHSRALLNAAEAIGVATSAAIVPGGDGQALDDLHRSWLLASSVIGTAYDPAAHPDQASQSLPELTWPEWVALLAVCAAATAMPASVLGYCPPELEALAGALEAAVRSGQGT
;
A
#
# COMPACT_ATOMS: atom_id res chain seq x y z
N MET A 1 45.49 28.92 -21.43
CA MET A 1 45.82 29.41 -20.08
C MET A 1 45.37 30.85 -20.03
N ASP A 2 44.09 31.06 -19.73
CA ASP A 2 43.47 32.36 -19.45
C ASP A 2 42.66 32.15 -18.16
N PRO A 3 42.96 32.87 -17.07
CA PRO A 3 42.11 32.92 -15.90
C PRO A 3 41.12 34.08 -16.03
N LEU A 4 39.92 33.93 -15.46
CA LEU A 4 38.98 34.96 -14.98
C LEU A 4 37.53 34.56 -15.30
N TYR A 5 37.07 33.51 -14.61
CA TYR A 5 35.67 33.42 -14.21
C TYR A 5 35.46 34.41 -13.06
N ASP A 6 35.03 35.62 -13.38
CA ASP A 6 34.64 36.60 -12.38
C ASP A 6 33.17 36.40 -12.00
N SER A 7 32.99 35.55 -11.00
CA SER A 7 32.10 35.72 -9.86
C SER A 7 30.83 36.57 -10.08
N LEU A 8 29.75 35.94 -10.52
CA LEU A 8 28.38 36.37 -10.22
C LEU A 8 28.15 36.27 -8.70
N ARG A 9 28.64 37.27 -7.95
CA ARG A 9 28.34 37.48 -6.53
C ARG A 9 26.90 37.99 -6.41
N PHE A 10 25.95 37.07 -6.31
CA PHE A 10 24.69 37.39 -5.66
C PHE A 10 24.97 37.63 -4.17
N PRO A 11 24.65 38.79 -3.60
CA PRO A 11 24.70 38.95 -2.15
C PRO A 11 23.68 37.99 -1.51
N PRO A 12 23.98 37.35 -0.37
CA PRO A 12 23.00 36.57 0.36
C PRO A 12 21.83 37.49 0.79
N PRO A 13 20.58 36.98 0.84
CA PRO A 13 19.47 37.76 1.34
C PRO A 13 19.76 38.21 2.78
N ARG A 14 19.66 39.52 3.01
CA ARG A 14 19.69 40.10 4.35
C ARG A 14 18.38 39.73 5.02
N PHE A 15 18.44 38.81 5.98
CA PHE A 15 17.38 38.65 6.96
C PHE A 15 17.49 39.83 7.92
N ASP A 16 16.57 40.78 7.83
CA ASP A 16 16.38 41.74 8.91
C ASP A 16 16.00 40.97 10.18
N PRO A 17 16.59 41.28 11.35
CA PRO A 17 16.13 40.72 12.61
C PRO A 17 14.69 41.18 12.83
N TYR A 18 13.78 40.23 13.00
CA TYR A 18 12.41 40.49 13.42
C TYR A 18 12.42 41.39 14.67
N PRO A 19 11.59 42.44 14.74
CA PRO A 19 11.45 43.20 15.97
C PRO A 19 10.86 42.29 17.06
N ASP A 20 11.66 42.07 18.10
CA ASP A 20 11.19 41.74 19.45
C ASP A 20 10.18 42.81 19.86
N ASP A 21 8.97 42.37 20.23
CA ASP A 21 7.95 43.03 21.07
C ASP A 21 6.54 42.88 20.50
N ALA A 22 5.89 41.77 20.85
CA ALA A 22 4.48 41.71 21.27
C ALA A 22 4.06 40.24 21.47
N TYR A 23 4.56 39.59 22.53
CA TYR A 23 3.82 38.50 23.14
C TYR A 23 2.83 39.13 24.12
N PRO A 24 1.52 39.14 23.86
CA PRO A 24 0.57 39.21 24.96
C PRO A 24 0.65 37.88 25.71
N ASP A 25 1.16 37.95 26.94
CA ASP A 25 0.82 36.98 27.98
C ASP A 25 -0.70 36.98 28.19
N GLU A 26 -1.20 35.85 28.68
CA GLU A 26 -2.59 35.56 29.08
C GLU A 26 -3.51 35.19 27.89
N GLU A 27 -4.04 33.97 27.76
CA GLU A 27 -4.56 33.09 28.79
C GLU A 27 -4.36 31.63 28.37
N GLU A 28 -4.03 30.78 29.34
CA GLU A 28 -4.27 29.34 29.26
C GLU A 28 -5.75 29.09 28.94
N GLN A 29 -6.10 29.09 27.65
CA GLN A 29 -7.28 28.40 27.18
C GLN A 29 -6.99 26.90 27.34
N GLN A 30 -7.15 26.43 28.57
CA GLN A 30 -7.71 25.13 28.86
C GLN A 30 -9.04 25.06 28.12
N THR A 31 -8.94 24.83 26.82
CA THR A 31 -10.02 24.25 26.06
C THR A 31 -10.43 23.03 26.87
N PRO A 32 -11.71 22.94 27.29
CA PRO A 32 -12.16 21.70 27.88
C PRO A 32 -11.78 20.63 26.85
N ARG A 33 -10.99 19.65 27.29
CA ARG A 33 -10.93 18.36 26.60
C ARG A 33 -12.37 17.87 26.65
N ILE A 34 -13.18 18.32 25.70
CA ILE A 34 -14.42 17.69 25.33
C ILE A 34 -13.89 16.34 24.88
N GLY A 35 -13.93 15.38 25.80
CA GLY A 35 -13.89 13.98 25.46
C GLY A 35 -15.05 13.81 24.51
N HIS A 36 -14.78 13.98 23.21
CA HIS A 36 -15.53 13.31 22.17
C HIS A 36 -15.34 11.84 22.51
N GLN A 37 -16.21 11.31 23.37
CA GLN A 37 -16.66 9.94 23.22
C GLN A 37 -17.11 9.88 21.78
N ALA A 38 -16.24 9.38 20.91
CA ALA A 38 -16.61 9.04 19.55
C ALA A 38 -17.85 8.17 19.71
N ALA A 39 -18.98 8.65 19.20
CA ALA A 39 -20.18 7.85 19.17
C ALA A 39 -19.80 6.50 18.52
N PRO A 40 -20.25 5.36 19.06
CA PRO A 40 -19.93 4.07 18.48
C PRO A 40 -20.30 4.10 17.00
N TYR A 41 -19.34 3.78 16.14
CA TYR A 41 -19.55 3.72 14.71
C TYR A 41 -20.67 2.72 14.41
N GLU A 42 -21.80 3.19 13.89
CA GLU A 42 -22.91 2.34 13.49
C GLU A 42 -22.78 2.05 12.00
N MET A 43 -22.34 0.83 11.70
CA MET A 43 -22.14 0.34 10.34
C MET A 43 -23.48 0.03 9.69
N ASP A 44 -23.71 0.59 8.51
CA ASP A 44 -24.93 0.31 7.75
C ASP A 44 -24.87 -1.04 7.01
N GLU A 45 -26.03 -1.54 6.56
CA GLU A 45 -26.12 -2.84 5.87
C GLU A 45 -25.31 -2.90 4.57
N ARG A 46 -25.16 -1.76 3.88
CA ARG A 46 -24.45 -1.67 2.61
C ARG A 46 -22.95 -1.77 2.82
N GLU A 47 -22.44 -1.07 3.83
CA GLU A 47 -21.06 -1.14 4.25
C GLU A 47 -20.71 -2.55 4.74
N GLN A 48 -21.54 -3.15 5.60
CA GLN A 48 -21.33 -4.53 6.05
C GLN A 48 -21.25 -5.50 4.85
N ARG A 49 -22.11 -5.32 3.84
CA ARG A 49 -22.06 -6.11 2.61
C ARG A 49 -20.75 -5.89 1.86
N ALA A 50 -20.35 -4.63 1.64
CA ALA A 50 -19.12 -4.30 0.92
C ALA A 50 -17.87 -4.87 1.61
N LEU A 51 -17.80 -4.79 2.95
CA LEU A 51 -16.72 -5.38 3.75
C LEU A 51 -16.70 -6.91 3.66
N THR A 52 -17.88 -7.55 3.64
CA THR A 52 -18.00 -9.00 3.50
C THR A 52 -17.49 -9.45 2.12
N LEU A 53 -17.92 -8.77 1.05
CA LEU A 53 -17.47 -9.04 -0.32
C LEU A 53 -15.96 -8.87 -0.47
N ALA A 54 -15.39 -7.76 0.04
CA ALA A 54 -13.96 -7.52 -0.01
C ALA A 54 -13.18 -8.62 0.75
N ARG A 55 -13.68 -9.05 1.91
CA ARG A 55 -13.07 -10.14 2.69
C ARG A 55 -13.08 -11.46 1.93
N GLU A 56 -14.21 -11.83 1.33
CA GLU A 56 -14.35 -13.08 0.56
C GLU A 56 -13.42 -13.07 -0.67
N ALA A 57 -13.48 -11.99 -1.46
CA ALA A 57 -12.60 -11.81 -2.62
C ALA A 57 -11.12 -11.85 -2.24
N GLY A 58 -10.75 -11.22 -1.13
CA GLY A 58 -9.39 -11.23 -0.61
C GLY A 58 -8.92 -12.59 -0.10
N GLN A 59 -9.82 -13.38 0.50
CA GLN A 59 -9.51 -14.75 0.92
C GLN A 59 -9.26 -15.66 -0.29
N GLU A 60 -10.08 -15.54 -1.34
CA GLU A 60 -9.90 -16.27 -2.59
C GLU A 60 -8.60 -15.87 -3.29
N ALA A 61 -8.33 -14.57 -3.40
CA ALA A 61 -7.08 -14.07 -3.96
C ALA A 61 -5.85 -14.55 -3.17
N ALA A 62 -5.89 -14.49 -1.84
CA ALA A 62 -4.82 -15.00 -1.00
C ALA A 62 -4.64 -16.53 -1.13
N ALA A 63 -5.72 -17.28 -1.29
CA ALA A 63 -5.65 -18.73 -1.53
C ALA A 63 -4.97 -19.03 -2.88
N TRP A 64 -5.38 -18.36 -3.95
CA TRP A 64 -4.75 -18.50 -5.26
C TRP A 64 -3.25 -18.14 -5.23
N VAL A 65 -2.85 -17.05 -4.55
CA VAL A 65 -1.42 -16.70 -4.43
C VAL A 65 -0.63 -17.75 -3.63
N ARG A 66 -1.24 -18.41 -2.63
CA ARG A 66 -0.61 -19.54 -1.92
C ARG A 66 -0.44 -20.75 -2.84
N GLU A 67 -1.37 -21.01 -3.76
CA GLU A 67 -1.21 -22.05 -4.78
C GLU A 67 -0.04 -21.73 -5.71
N LEU A 68 0.08 -20.48 -6.18
CA LEU A 68 1.25 -20.04 -6.95
C LEU A 68 2.56 -20.25 -6.17
N ALA A 69 2.54 -19.97 -4.86
CA ALA A 69 3.69 -20.16 -3.98
C ALA A 69 4.11 -21.64 -3.84
N ALA A 70 3.15 -22.56 -3.88
CA ALA A 70 3.39 -24.00 -3.79
C ALA A 70 4.06 -24.56 -5.06
N HIS A 71 3.88 -23.90 -6.21
CA HIS A 71 4.51 -24.29 -7.47
C HIS A 71 5.95 -23.79 -7.63
N GLN A 72 6.44 -22.93 -6.73
CA GLN A 72 7.78 -22.36 -6.84
C GLN A 72 8.86 -23.36 -6.42
N ILE A 73 9.83 -23.59 -7.30
CA ILE A 73 11.01 -24.42 -6.98
C ILE A 73 11.94 -23.68 -6.00
N ARG A 74 12.00 -22.35 -6.10
CA ARG A 74 12.91 -21.52 -5.29
C ARG A 74 12.24 -21.06 -3.99
N PRO A 75 12.82 -21.37 -2.81
CA PRO A 75 12.23 -20.99 -1.52
C PRO A 75 12.00 -19.49 -1.35
N ALA A 76 12.87 -18.65 -1.92
CA ALA A 76 12.73 -17.20 -1.86
C ALA A 76 11.46 -16.70 -2.58
N HIS A 77 11.12 -17.28 -3.72
CA HIS A 77 9.92 -16.89 -4.48
C HIS A 77 8.66 -17.37 -3.79
N SER A 78 8.67 -18.61 -3.30
CA SER A 78 7.59 -19.15 -2.48
C SER A 78 7.34 -18.23 -1.28
N ARG A 79 8.40 -17.81 -0.58
CA ARG A 79 8.28 -16.90 0.56
C ARG A 79 7.73 -15.52 0.17
N ALA A 80 8.18 -14.94 -0.94
CA ALA A 80 7.67 -13.66 -1.43
C ALA A 80 6.16 -13.73 -1.74
N LEU A 81 5.71 -14.78 -2.41
CA LEU A 81 4.29 -15.01 -2.70
C LEU A 81 3.47 -15.26 -1.43
N LEU A 82 3.99 -16.02 -0.46
CA LEU A 82 3.32 -16.23 0.83
C LEU A 82 3.17 -14.93 1.63
N ASN A 83 4.21 -14.09 1.65
CA ASN A 83 4.14 -12.76 2.26
C ASN A 83 3.09 -11.88 1.54
N ALA A 84 3.03 -11.93 0.22
CA ALA A 84 2.01 -11.21 -0.55
C ALA A 84 0.59 -11.71 -0.22
N ALA A 85 0.38 -13.04 -0.13
CA ALA A 85 -0.89 -13.63 0.24
C ALA A 85 -1.35 -13.22 1.66
N GLU A 86 -0.41 -13.12 2.60
CA GLU A 86 -0.66 -12.60 3.95
C GLU A 86 -1.08 -11.12 3.89
N ALA A 87 -0.31 -10.29 3.19
CA ALA A 87 -0.62 -8.87 3.04
C ALA A 87 -1.97 -8.61 2.34
N ILE A 88 -2.32 -9.40 1.32
CA ILE A 88 -3.66 -9.36 0.68
C ILE A 88 -4.73 -9.63 1.75
N GLY A 89 -4.59 -10.72 2.50
CA GLY A 89 -5.57 -11.07 3.53
C GLY A 89 -5.76 -9.99 4.59
N VAL A 90 -4.69 -9.33 5.02
CA VAL A 90 -4.75 -8.21 5.97
C VAL A 90 -5.41 -6.99 5.33
N ALA A 91 -4.99 -6.63 4.12
CA ALA A 91 -5.47 -5.47 3.38
C ALA A 91 -6.96 -5.54 3.02
N THR A 92 -7.51 -6.75 2.86
CA THR A 92 -8.90 -6.99 2.49
C THR A 92 -9.78 -7.35 3.70
N SER A 93 -9.25 -7.28 4.93
CA SER A 93 -10.03 -7.62 6.14
C SER A 93 -9.77 -6.63 7.29
N ALA A 94 -8.77 -6.88 8.13
CA ALA A 94 -8.49 -6.06 9.30
C ALA A 94 -8.21 -4.59 8.95
N ALA A 95 -7.56 -4.34 7.82
CA ALA A 95 -7.19 -2.99 7.38
C ALA A 95 -8.35 -2.18 6.79
N ILE A 96 -9.50 -2.81 6.52
CA ILE A 96 -10.67 -2.12 5.95
C ILE A 96 -11.81 -1.88 6.95
N VAL A 97 -11.64 -2.25 8.23
CA VAL A 97 -12.68 -2.03 9.24
C VAL A 97 -12.53 -0.62 9.84
N PRO A 98 -13.52 0.28 9.70
CA PRO A 98 -13.47 1.61 10.31
C PRO A 98 -13.39 1.51 11.83
N GLY A 99 -12.52 2.32 12.45
CA GLY A 99 -12.44 2.45 13.91
C GLY A 99 -11.90 1.22 14.67
N GLY A 100 -11.43 0.19 13.97
CA GLY A 100 -10.69 -0.91 14.61
C GLY A 100 -9.29 -0.46 15.09
N ASP A 101 -8.53 -1.38 15.69
CA ASP A 101 -7.12 -1.14 16.07
C ASP A 101 -6.27 -0.71 14.86
N GLY A 102 -6.73 -1.02 13.63
CA GLY A 102 -6.98 -0.09 12.50
C GLY A 102 -5.99 1.03 12.19
N GLN A 103 -4.70 0.85 12.43
CA GLN A 103 -3.72 1.56 11.63
C GLN A 103 -3.83 1.01 10.20
N ALA A 104 -4.16 1.89 9.25
CA ALA A 104 -4.08 1.62 7.81
C ALA A 104 -2.93 0.66 7.52
N LEU A 105 -3.18 -0.44 6.79
CA LEU A 105 -2.23 -1.50 6.40
C LEU A 105 -0.77 -1.14 6.72
N ASP A 106 -0.13 -1.76 7.71
CA ASP A 106 1.19 -1.31 8.16
C ASP A 106 2.26 -1.32 7.04
N ASP A 107 3.39 -0.63 7.28
CA ASP A 107 4.45 -0.48 6.28
C ASP A 107 5.04 -1.82 5.82
N LEU A 108 5.05 -2.84 6.70
CA LEU A 108 5.53 -4.17 6.34
C LEU A 108 4.60 -4.80 5.30
N HIS A 109 3.30 -4.86 5.58
CA HIS A 109 2.33 -5.42 4.65
C HIS A 109 2.22 -4.60 3.36
N ARG A 110 2.30 -3.25 3.43
CA ARG A 110 2.40 -2.40 2.22
C ARG A 110 3.59 -2.80 1.37
N SER A 111 4.76 -3.00 2.00
CA SER A 111 5.98 -3.36 1.30
C SER A 111 5.86 -4.72 0.61
N TRP A 112 5.10 -5.67 1.18
CA TRP A 112 4.88 -6.99 0.60
C TRP A 112 3.93 -7.00 -0.60
N LEU A 113 3.11 -5.96 -0.76
CA LEU A 113 2.26 -5.78 -1.96
C LEU A 113 2.98 -5.03 -3.09
N LEU A 114 4.17 -4.47 -2.85
CA LEU A 114 4.93 -3.81 -3.91
C LEU A 114 5.37 -4.82 -4.96
N ALA A 115 5.23 -4.47 -6.24
CA ALA A 115 5.72 -5.27 -7.35
C ALA A 115 7.17 -5.73 -7.11
N SER A 116 8.07 -4.82 -6.76
CA SER A 116 9.48 -5.15 -6.49
C SER A 116 9.70 -6.23 -5.44
N SER A 117 8.77 -6.39 -4.49
CA SER A 117 8.85 -7.38 -3.41
C SER A 117 8.27 -8.73 -3.82
N VAL A 118 7.19 -8.72 -4.61
CA VAL A 118 6.48 -9.94 -5.05
C VAL A 118 7.21 -10.60 -6.19
N ILE A 119 7.62 -9.77 -7.14
CA ILE A 119 8.16 -10.21 -8.41
C ILE A 119 9.66 -9.98 -8.57
N GLY A 120 10.29 -9.27 -7.63
CA GLY A 120 11.68 -8.85 -7.74
C GLY A 120 11.82 -7.53 -8.51
N THR A 121 13.02 -6.98 -8.48
CA THR A 121 13.34 -5.75 -9.23
C THR A 121 13.68 -6.11 -10.67
N ALA A 122 13.23 -5.28 -11.62
CA ALA A 122 13.63 -5.39 -13.02
C ALA A 122 15.11 -5.00 -13.14
N TYR A 123 16.03 -5.95 -12.91
CA TYR A 123 17.44 -5.73 -13.15
C TYR A 123 17.72 -5.71 -14.65
N ASP A 124 18.52 -4.73 -15.09
CA ASP A 124 19.16 -4.76 -16.40
C ASP A 124 20.20 -5.90 -16.41
N PRO A 125 19.97 -6.98 -17.15
CA PRO A 125 20.88 -8.12 -17.17
C PRO A 125 22.26 -7.76 -17.74
N ALA A 126 22.40 -6.65 -18.47
CA ALA A 126 23.68 -6.19 -19.00
C ALA A 126 24.57 -5.53 -17.93
N ALA A 127 23.99 -4.97 -16.88
CA ALA A 127 24.73 -4.27 -15.84
C ALA A 127 25.23 -5.22 -14.73
N HIS A 128 24.49 -6.31 -14.45
CA HIS A 128 24.76 -7.21 -13.33
C HIS A 128 24.53 -8.68 -13.72
N PRO A 129 25.35 -9.25 -14.62
CA PRO A 129 25.17 -10.59 -15.17
C PRO A 129 25.19 -11.69 -14.09
N ASP A 130 25.90 -11.46 -12.99
CA ASP A 130 26.03 -12.40 -11.87
C ASP A 130 24.78 -12.40 -10.96
N GLN A 131 23.95 -11.34 -11.05
CA GLN A 131 22.70 -11.16 -10.30
C GLN A 131 21.45 -11.39 -11.15
N ALA A 132 21.61 -11.66 -12.45
CA ALA A 132 20.53 -12.08 -13.36
C ALA A 132 19.80 -13.36 -12.90
N SER A 133 20.34 -14.03 -11.89
CA SER A 133 19.80 -15.22 -11.24
C SER A 133 19.01 -14.93 -9.94
N GLN A 134 18.66 -13.68 -9.62
CA GLN A 134 17.41 -13.41 -8.89
C GLN A 134 16.25 -13.45 -9.89
N SER A 135 16.09 -14.61 -10.53
CA SER A 135 15.07 -14.86 -11.53
C SER A 135 13.70 -14.55 -10.92
N LEU A 136 12.85 -13.90 -11.67
CA LEU A 136 11.44 -13.71 -11.34
C LEU A 136 10.77 -15.05 -10.89
N PRO A 137 9.73 -15.03 -10.04
CA PRO A 137 8.86 -16.20 -9.80
C PRO A 137 8.52 -16.96 -11.10
N GLU A 138 8.49 -18.27 -11.01
CA GLU A 138 8.13 -19.15 -12.12
C GLU A 138 6.61 -19.07 -12.33
N LEU A 139 6.19 -18.01 -13.02
CA LEU A 139 4.81 -17.75 -13.39
C LEU A 139 4.73 -17.47 -14.89
N THR A 140 3.60 -17.82 -15.48
CA THR A 140 3.24 -17.47 -16.85
C THR A 140 2.91 -15.99 -16.96
N TRP A 141 3.02 -15.41 -18.16
CA TRP A 141 2.71 -13.99 -18.36
C TRP A 141 1.31 -13.56 -17.85
N PRO A 142 0.23 -14.35 -18.05
CA PRO A 142 -1.07 -14.04 -17.46
C PRO A 142 -1.07 -14.01 -15.93
N GLU A 143 -0.42 -14.98 -15.28
CA GLU A 143 -0.30 -15.03 -13.80
C GLU A 143 0.49 -13.84 -13.26
N TRP A 144 1.53 -13.41 -13.98
CA TRP A 144 2.29 -12.20 -13.68
C TRP A 144 1.43 -10.94 -13.61
N VAL A 145 0.65 -10.70 -14.67
CA VAL A 145 -0.23 -9.53 -14.76
C VAL A 145 -1.35 -9.60 -13.72
N ALA A 146 -1.95 -10.78 -13.56
CA ALA A 146 -2.99 -11.02 -12.56
C ALA A 146 -2.50 -10.77 -11.14
N LEU A 147 -1.30 -11.25 -10.79
CA LEU A 147 -0.72 -11.07 -9.46
C LEU A 147 -0.46 -9.59 -9.16
N LEU A 148 0.08 -8.84 -10.12
CA LEU A 148 0.28 -7.40 -9.96
C LEU A 148 -1.04 -6.65 -9.80
N ALA A 149 -2.08 -7.03 -10.56
CA ALA A 149 -3.41 -6.46 -10.43
C ALA A 149 -4.01 -6.76 -9.04
N VAL A 150 -3.86 -7.99 -8.54
CA VAL A 150 -4.30 -8.38 -7.20
C VAL A 150 -3.61 -7.55 -6.13
N CYS A 151 -2.28 -7.41 -6.19
CA CYS A 151 -1.52 -6.62 -5.22
C CYS A 151 -1.90 -5.13 -5.27
N ALA A 152 -2.12 -4.57 -6.46
CA ALA A 152 -2.55 -3.19 -6.62
C ALA A 152 -3.95 -2.96 -6.04
N ALA A 153 -4.91 -3.84 -6.34
CA ALA A 153 -6.27 -3.74 -5.81
C ALA A 153 -6.29 -3.87 -4.28
N ALA A 154 -5.57 -4.86 -3.73
CA ALA A 154 -5.43 -5.03 -2.29
C ALA A 154 -4.80 -3.80 -1.61
N THR A 155 -3.79 -3.17 -2.24
CA THR A 155 -3.16 -1.95 -1.71
C THR A 155 -4.13 -0.77 -1.66
N ALA A 156 -5.08 -0.70 -2.58
CA ALA A 156 -6.06 0.40 -2.66
C ALA A 156 -7.21 0.26 -1.65
N MET A 157 -7.58 -0.96 -1.23
CA MET A 157 -8.72 -1.20 -0.37
C MET A 157 -8.68 -0.47 0.99
N PRO A 158 -7.55 -0.42 1.73
CA PRO A 158 -7.49 0.35 2.97
C PRO A 158 -7.79 1.85 2.78
N ALA A 159 -7.51 2.41 1.60
CA ALA A 159 -7.74 3.83 1.32
C ALA A 159 -9.23 4.16 1.11
N SER A 160 -10.05 3.22 0.61
CA SER A 160 -11.49 3.45 0.40
C SER A 160 -12.25 3.63 1.72
N VAL A 161 -11.66 3.22 2.84
CA VAL A 161 -12.24 3.32 4.19
C VAL A 161 -12.03 4.70 4.79
N LEU A 162 -10.90 5.35 4.50
CA LEU A 162 -10.68 6.76 4.88
C LEU A 162 -11.67 7.70 4.17
N GLY A 163 -12.17 7.30 3.00
CA GLY A 163 -13.16 8.04 2.23
C GLY A 163 -14.62 7.63 2.45
N TYR A 164 -14.91 6.64 3.30
CA TYR A 164 -16.25 6.05 3.48
C TYR A 164 -16.94 5.71 2.15
N CYS A 165 -16.29 4.89 1.31
CA CYS A 165 -16.77 4.62 -0.04
C CYS A 165 -17.09 3.12 -0.28
N PRO A 166 -18.26 2.61 0.18
CA PRO A 166 -18.71 1.26 -0.10
C PRO A 166 -18.73 0.87 -1.60
N PRO A 167 -19.15 1.73 -2.55
CA PRO A 167 -19.12 1.38 -3.97
C PRO A 167 -17.70 1.13 -4.51
N GLU A 168 -16.70 1.86 -4.02
CA GLU A 168 -15.31 1.67 -4.42
C GLU A 168 -14.76 0.36 -3.88
N LEU A 169 -15.11 0.01 -2.64
CA LEU A 169 -14.72 -1.27 -2.04
C LEU A 169 -15.34 -2.46 -2.80
N GLU A 170 -16.61 -2.37 -3.21
CA GLU A 170 -17.27 -3.36 -4.08
C GLU A 170 -16.57 -3.48 -5.43
N ALA A 171 -16.19 -2.35 -6.05
CA ALA A 171 -15.47 -2.35 -7.32
C ALA A 171 -14.07 -2.98 -7.21
N LEU A 172 -13.34 -2.72 -6.12
CA LEU A 172 -12.04 -3.32 -5.84
C LEU A 172 -12.16 -4.83 -5.56
N ALA A 173 -13.22 -5.27 -4.87
CA ALA A 173 -13.50 -6.69 -4.67
C ALA A 173 -13.75 -7.39 -6.02
N GLY A 174 -14.57 -6.81 -6.89
CA GLY A 174 -14.79 -7.33 -8.24
C GLY A 174 -13.51 -7.34 -9.09
N ALA A 175 -12.63 -6.35 -8.93
CA ALA A 175 -11.34 -6.31 -9.60
C ALA A 175 -10.38 -7.42 -9.12
N LEU A 176 -10.36 -7.73 -7.82
CA LEU A 176 -9.62 -8.86 -7.27
C LEU A 176 -10.10 -10.18 -7.89
N GLU A 177 -11.40 -10.45 -7.86
CA GLU A 177 -11.98 -11.67 -8.42
C GLU A 177 -11.68 -11.80 -9.92
N ALA A 178 -11.80 -10.70 -10.68
CA ALA A 178 -11.50 -10.69 -12.11
C ALA A 178 -10.01 -10.97 -12.38
N ALA A 179 -9.11 -10.41 -11.57
CA ALA A 179 -7.68 -10.67 -11.68
C ALA A 179 -7.35 -12.14 -11.38
N VAL A 180 -7.89 -12.71 -10.31
CA VAL A 180 -7.73 -14.13 -9.98
C VAL A 180 -8.21 -15.03 -11.11
N ARG A 181 -9.43 -14.80 -11.62
CA ARG A 181 -10.01 -15.56 -12.74
C ARG A 181 -9.13 -15.49 -14.00
N SER A 182 -8.62 -14.30 -14.31
CA SER A 182 -7.70 -14.11 -15.44
C SER A 182 -6.37 -14.85 -15.23
N GLY A 183 -5.86 -14.90 -14.01
CA GLY A 183 -4.62 -15.62 -13.66
C GLY A 183 -4.78 -17.14 -13.72
N GLN A 184 -5.98 -17.65 -13.42
CA GLN A 184 -6.33 -19.07 -13.51
C GLN A 184 -6.56 -19.55 -14.96
N GLY A 185 -6.65 -18.64 -15.93
CA GLY A 185 -6.84 -18.98 -17.35
C GLY A 185 -8.28 -19.36 -17.72
N THR A 186 -9.27 -18.90 -16.94
CA THR A 186 -10.72 -19.13 -17.15
C THR A 186 -11.45 -17.93 -17.75
#